data_AF-A0A497IJU1-F1
#
_entry.id   AF-A0A497IJU1-F1
#
_cell.length_a   1.000
_cell.length_b   1.000
_cell.length_c   1.000
_cell.angle_alpha   90.00
_cell.angle_beta   90.00
_cell.angle_gamma   90.00
#
_symmetry.space_group_name_H-M   'P 1'
#
loop_
_entity.id
_entity.type
_entity.pdbx_description
1 polymer ?
#
loop_
_entity_poly.entity_id
_entity_poly.type
_entity_poly.pdbx_seq_one_letter_code
_entity_poly.pdbx_strand_id
1 'polypeptide(L)' 'MPLSGQFKGLFKYRIGNYRAIYAKTKEGVLVLRIGHRSRIYKRQI' A
#
# COMPACT_ATOMS: atom_id res chain seq x y z
N MET A 1 6.85 0.40 5.78
CA MET A 1 6.50 1.46 6.76
C MET A 1 4.99 1.52 6.96
N PRO A 2 4.48 1.72 8.18
CA PRO A 2 3.04 1.88 8.42
C PRO A 2 2.49 3.15 7.75
N LEU A 3 1.24 3.13 7.33
CA LEU A 3 0.50 4.25 6.77
C LEU A 3 -0.42 4.89 7.81
N SER A 4 -0.80 6.15 7.58
CA SER A 4 -1.70 6.95 8.41
C SER A 4 -2.96 7.37 7.63
N GLY A 5 -3.88 8.08 8.31
CA GLY A 5 -5.14 8.55 7.71
C GLY A 5 -6.04 7.40 7.25
N GLN A 6 -6.63 7.51 6.06
CA GLN A 6 -7.53 6.50 5.49
C GLN A 6 -6.88 5.12 5.27
N PHE A 7 -5.54 5.04 5.34
CA PHE A 7 -4.79 3.80 5.18
C PHE A 7 -4.17 3.31 6.50
N LYS A 8 -4.64 3.81 7.66
CA LYS A 8 -4.17 3.35 8.98
C LYS A 8 -4.30 1.83 9.10
N GLY A 9 -3.25 1.18 9.61
CA GLY A 9 -3.18 -0.28 9.73
C GLY A 9 -2.62 -0.99 8.50
N LEU A 10 -2.46 -0.30 7.38
CA LEU A 10 -1.77 -0.81 6.19
C LEU A 10 -0.30 -0.40 6.18
N PHE A 11 0.46 -1.09 5.35
CA PHE A 11 1.89 -0.86 5.15
C PHE A 11 2.19 -0.54 3.69
N LYS A 12 3.30 0.18 3.47
CA LYS A 12 3.89 0.38 2.15
C LYS A 12 5.26 -0.28 2.03
N TYR A 13 5.51 -0.89 0.89
CA TYR A 13 6.83 -1.31 0.40
C TYR A 13 7.21 -0.49 -0.83
N ARG A 14 8.48 -0.10 -0.96
CA ARG A 14 8.98 0.76 -2.05
C ARG A 14 9.84 -0.06 -3.01
N ILE A 15 9.54 0.05 -4.30
CA ILE A 15 10.31 -0.58 -5.39
C ILE A 15 10.58 0.53 -6.41
N GLY A 16 11.71 1.22 -6.29
CA GLY A 16 11.99 2.42 -7.08
C GLY A 16 10.89 3.47 -6.97
N ASN A 17 10.21 3.72 -8.09
CA ASN A 17 9.06 4.65 -8.19
C ASN A 17 7.70 4.00 -7.95
N TYR A 18 7.65 2.68 -7.76
CA TYR A 18 6.45 1.93 -7.42
C TYR A 18 6.32 1.74 -5.92
N ARG A 19 5.08 1.52 -5.48
CA ARG A 19 4.73 1.13 -4.12
C ARG A 19 3.82 -0.08 -4.18
N ALA A 20 3.94 -0.95 -3.19
CA ALA A 20 2.92 -1.92 -2.85
C ALA A 20 2.27 -1.49 -1.53
N ILE A 21 0.94 -1.37 -1.50
CA ILE A 21 0.16 -1.21 -0.27
C ILE A 21 -0.35 -2.59 0.13
N TYR A 22 -0.10 -2.98 1.37
CA TYR A 22 -0.42 -4.32 1.85
C TYR A 22 -0.88 -4.34 3.32
N ALA A 23 -1.58 -5.40 3.68
CA ALA A 23 -1.90 -5.77 5.06
C ALA A 23 -1.10 -7.00 5.46
N LYS A 24 -0.74 -7.10 6.74
CA LYS A 24 -0.20 -8.34 7.33
C LYS A 24 -1.37 -9.14 7.91
N THR A 25 -1.48 -10.41 7.56
CA THR A 25 -2.43 -11.36 8.15
C THR A 25 -1.66 -12.40 8.98
N LYS A 26 -2.35 -13.33 9.63
CA LYS A 26 -1.68 -14.42 10.37
C LYS A 26 -0.97 -15.38 9.41
N GLU A 27 -1.49 -15.50 8.20
CA GLU A 27 -1.08 -16.42 7.16
C GLU A 27 -0.06 -15.81 6.19
N GLY A 28 0.18 -14.49 6.27
CA GLY A 28 1.17 -13.82 5.44
C GLY A 28 0.85 -12.36 5.12
N VAL A 29 0.92 -12.02 3.83
CA VAL A 29 0.77 -10.64 3.34
C VAL A 29 -0.29 -10.58 2.25
N LEU A 30 -1.31 -9.75 2.47
CA LEU A 30 -2.33 -9.44 1.46
C LEU A 30 -1.95 -8.14 0.73
N VAL A 31 -1.61 -8.25 -0.55
CA VAL A 31 -1.32 -7.09 -1.39
C VAL A 31 -2.63 -6.49 -1.91
N LEU A 32 -2.86 -5.21 -1.61
CA LEU A 32 -4.11 -4.52 -1.94
C LEU A 32 -3.97 -3.65 -3.20
N ARG A 33 -2.80 -3.03 -3.38
CA ARG A 33 -2.51 -2.16 -4.54
C ARG A 33 -1.03 -2.23 -4.88
N ILE A 34 -0.73 -2.25 -6.18
CA ILE A 34 0.61 -1.98 -6.70
C ILE A 34 0.49 -0.84 -7.70
N GLY A 35 1.36 0.15 -7.60
CA GLY A 35 1.32 1.26 -8.56
C GLY A 35 2.39 2.31 -8.36
N HIS A 36 2.50 3.19 -9.36
CA HIS A 36 3.42 4.31 -9.33
C HIS A 36 3.08 5.30 -8.20
N ARG A 37 4.11 5.90 -7.60
CA ARG A 37 4.01 6.79 -6.42
C ARG A 37 2.98 7.92 -6.55
N SER A 38 2.80 8.44 -7.76
CA SER A 38 1.90 9.58 -8.04
C SER A 38 0.43 9.19 -8.18
N ARG A 39 0.13 7.89 -8.32
CA ARG A 39 -1.24 7.40 -8.61
C ARG A 39 -1.78 6.47 -7.53
N ILE A 40 -0.92 5.74 -6.82
CA ILE A 40 -1.34 4.65 -5.93
C ILE A 40 -2.28 5.07 -4.78
N TYR A 41 -2.20 6.32 -4.33
CA TYR A 41 -3.05 6.87 -3.26
C TYR A 41 -4.32 7.56 -3.75
N LYS A 42 -4.48 7.77 -5.06
CA LYS A 42 -5.67 8.40 -5.62
C LYS A 42 -6.84 7.41 -5.58
N ARG A 43 -8.05 7.90 -5.28
CA ARG A 43 -9.28 7.12 -5.54
C ARG A 43 -9.37 6.89 -7.04
N GLN A 44 -9.60 5.65 -7.45
CA GLN A 44 -10.27 5.41 -8.74
C GLN A 44 -11.67 5.96 -8.55
N ILE A 45 -12.00 7.01 -9.29
CA ILE A 45 -13.37 7.46 -9.51
C ILE A 45 -13.89 6.61 -10.65
#